data_AF-A0A1C3N446-F1
#
_entry.id   AF-A0A1C3N446-F1
#
_cell.length_a   1.000
_cell.length_b   1.000
_cell.length_c   1.000
_cell.angle_alpha   90.00
_cell.angle_beta   90.00
_cell.angle_gamma   90.00
#
_symmetry.space_group_name_H-M   'P 1'
#
loop_
_entity.id
_entity.type
_entity.pdbx_description
1 polymer ?
#
loop_
_entity_poly.entity_id
_entity_poly.type
_entity_poly.pdbx_seq_one_letter_code
_entity_poly.pdbx_strand_id
1 'polypeptide(L)'
;MEGGTLTDALARRDVLRLRHSVVTSAADASGGEGQRGYRQLRSELKMIPALPVAELRRQADDLARQLREVDTLIQRTNWEVDLLD
;
A
#
# COMPACT_ATOMS: atom_id res chain seq x y z
N MET A 1 -0.60 24.84 9.03
CA MET A 1 0.11 23.55 9.20
C MET A 1 -0.74 22.72 10.13
N GLU A 2 -1.47 21.72 9.65
CA GLU A 2 -1.96 20.66 10.55
C GLU A 2 -0.73 19.79 10.87
N GLY A 3 0.17 20.20 11.77
CA GLY A 3 -0.08 20.33 13.20
C GLY A 3 0.50 19.14 14.00
N GLY A 4 1.19 18.19 13.34
CA GLY A 4 1.91 17.10 13.98
C GLY A 4 3.42 17.33 14.03
N THR A 5 4.06 16.74 15.03
CA THR A 5 5.53 16.67 15.18
C THR A 5 6.15 15.79 14.09
N LEU A 6 7.48 15.84 13.90
CA LEU A 6 8.20 14.90 13.01
C LEU A 6 7.88 13.44 13.38
N THR A 7 7.76 13.15 14.67
CA THR A 7 7.37 11.84 15.19
C THR A 7 5.97 11.43 14.72
N ASP A 8 5.01 12.34 14.67
CA ASP A 8 3.66 12.06 14.15
C ASP A 8 3.70 11.75 12.64
N ALA A 9 4.55 12.47 11.88
CA ALA A 9 4.74 12.21 10.46
C ALA A 9 5.36 10.82 10.22
N LEU A 10 6.36 10.43 11.02
CA LEU A 10 6.97 9.10 10.99
C LEU A 10 5.93 8.01 11.33
N ALA A 11 5.16 8.19 12.39
CA ALA A 11 4.10 7.25 12.77
C ALA A 11 3.04 7.10 11.67
N ARG A 12 2.63 8.22 11.05
CA ARG A 12 1.69 8.22 9.92
C ARG A 12 2.25 7.44 8.73
N ARG A 13 3.52 7.66 8.38
CA ARG A 13 4.20 6.92 7.30
C ARG A 13 4.16 5.42 7.54
N ASP A 14 4.49 4.99 8.76
CA ASP A 14 4.58 3.58 9.10
C ASP A 14 3.21 2.89 9.03
N VAL A 15 2.15 3.56 9.49
CA VAL A 15 0.76 3.09 9.33
C VAL A 15 0.36 3.01 7.85
N LEU A 16 0.71 4.01 7.04
CA LEU A 16 0.42 4.00 5.60
C LEU A 16 1.14 2.86 4.88
N ARG A 17 2.40 2.59 5.23
CA ARG A 17 3.16 1.44 4.69
C ARG A 17 2.49 0.11 5.05
N LEU A 18 2.09 -0.06 6.32
CA LEU A 18 1.39 -1.25 6.76
C LEU A 18 0.09 -1.47 5.98
N ARG A 19 -0.74 -0.42 5.86
CA ARG A 19 -2.00 -0.48 5.10
C ARG A 19 -1.76 -0.81 3.64
N HIS A 20 -0.79 -0.14 2.99
CA HIS A 20 -0.45 -0.40 1.60
C HIS A 20 -0.03 -1.86 1.39
N SER A 21 0.80 -2.41 2.28
CA SER A 21 1.22 -3.81 2.24
C SER A 21 0.02 -4.75 2.30
N VAL A 22 -0.88 -4.56 3.28
CA VAL A 22 -2.04 -5.44 3.47
C VAL A 22 -2.98 -5.40 2.26
N VAL A 23 -3.28 -4.22 1.74
CA VAL A 23 -4.17 -4.06 0.57
C VAL A 23 -3.55 -4.67 -0.68
N THR A 24 -2.24 -4.48 -0.90
CA THR A 24 -1.52 -5.07 -2.03
C THR A 24 -1.54 -6.59 -1.96
N SER A 25 -1.17 -7.17 -0.80
CA SER A 25 -1.18 -8.61 -0.61
C SER A 25 -2.58 -9.22 -0.77
N ALA A 26 -3.63 -8.54 -0.32
CA ALA A 26 -5.01 -8.99 -0.53
C ALA A 26 -5.41 -8.99 -2.01
N ALA A 27 -4.96 -7.97 -2.78
CA ALA A 27 -5.19 -7.90 -4.21
C ALA A 27 -4.42 -8.99 -4.98
N ASP A 28 -3.19 -9.28 -4.58
CA ASP A 28 -2.34 -10.32 -5.17
C ASP A 28 -2.94 -11.72 -4.94
N ALA A 29 -3.28 -12.04 -3.68
CA ALA A 29 -3.91 -13.30 -3.30
C ALA A 29 -5.24 -13.52 -4.03
N SER A 30 -6.05 -12.47 -4.17
CA SER A 30 -7.33 -12.54 -4.89
C SER A 30 -7.18 -12.56 -6.41
N GLY A 31 -6.08 -12.01 -6.94
CA GLY A 31 -5.75 -11.97 -8.37
C GLY A 31 -5.23 -13.29 -8.96
N GLY A 32 -5.10 -14.32 -8.11
CA GLY A 32 -4.68 -15.66 -8.49
C GLY A 32 -3.16 -15.81 -8.65
N GLU A 33 -2.35 -15.00 -7.96
CA GLU A 33 -0.91 -15.22 -7.88
C GLU A 33 -0.64 -16.66 -7.40
N GLY A 34 0.13 -17.44 -8.16
CA GLY A 34 0.42 -18.86 -7.87
C GLY A 34 -0.67 -19.89 -8.25
N GLN A 35 -1.92 -19.47 -8.45
CA GLN A 35 -3.07 -20.37 -8.67
C GLN A 35 -3.76 -20.23 -10.05
N ARG A 36 -3.16 -19.50 -11.01
CA ARG A 36 -3.58 -19.54 -12.43
C ARG A 36 -3.21 -20.89 -13.06
N GLY A 37 -3.68 -21.98 -12.48
CA GLY A 37 -3.65 -23.31 -13.07
C GLY A 37 -4.43 -23.28 -14.38
N TYR A 38 -3.76 -23.65 -15.46
CA TYR A 38 -4.35 -23.80 -16.78
C TYR A 38 -5.43 -24.88 -16.67
N ARG A 39 -6.70 -24.51 -16.83
CA ARG A 39 -7.79 -25.50 -16.81
C ARG A 39 -7.72 -26.29 -18.11
N GLN A 40 -7.45 -27.58 -18.04
CA GLN A 40 -7.29 -28.42 -19.23
C GLN A 40 -8.63 -29.02 -19.67
N LEU A 41 -9.55 -29.27 -18.72
CA LEU A 41 -10.86 -29.86 -18.98
C LEU A 41 -12.02 -28.95 -18.55
N ARG A 42 -13.16 -29.07 -19.24
CA ARG A 42 -14.36 -28.26 -18.98
C ARG A 42 -15.12 -28.64 -17.70
N SER A 43 -14.82 -29.80 -17.11
CA SER A 43 -15.46 -30.31 -15.88
C SER A 43 -14.78 -29.83 -14.58
N GLU A 44 -13.61 -29.22 -14.66
CA GLU A 44 -12.89 -28.70 -13.49
C GLU A 44 -13.57 -27.43 -12.92
N LEU A 45 -13.55 -27.27 -11.60
CA LEU A 45 -14.13 -26.11 -10.90
C LEU A 45 -13.41 -24.80 -11.24
N LYS A 46 -14.17 -23.71 -11.38
CA LYS A 46 -13.61 -22.38 -11.65
C LYS A 46 -13.21 -21.70 -10.34
N MET A 47 -11.95 -21.27 -10.25
CA MET A 47 -11.53 -20.32 -9.22
C MET A 47 -11.99 -18.92 -9.60
N ILE A 48 -12.62 -18.23 -8.65
CA ILE A 48 -13.13 -16.86 -8.80
C ILE A 48 -12.51 -16.03 -7.67
N PRO A 49 -12.09 -14.78 -7.92
CA PRO A 49 -11.57 -13.89 -6.89
C PRO A 49 -12.56 -13.72 -5.73
N ALA A 50 -12.07 -13.85 -4.50
CA ALA A 50 -12.87 -13.65 -3.30
C ALA A 50 -13.10 -12.16 -2.97
N LEU A 51 -12.22 -11.27 -3.47
CA LEU A 51 -12.27 -9.83 -3.24
C LEU A 51 -12.26 -9.04 -4.56
N PRO A 52 -12.80 -7.80 -4.57
CA PRO A 52 -12.81 -6.93 -5.74
C PRO A 52 -11.39 -6.37 -6.03
N VAL A 53 -10.60 -7.12 -6.79
CA VAL A 53 -9.18 -6.80 -7.07
C VAL A 53 -8.99 -5.38 -7.61
N ALA A 54 -9.85 -4.93 -8.53
CA ALA A 54 -9.73 -3.59 -9.12
C ALA A 54 -9.87 -2.47 -8.08
N GLU A 55 -10.75 -2.65 -7.09
CA GLU A 55 -10.92 -1.67 -6.01
C GLU A 55 -9.73 -1.70 -5.04
N LEU A 56 -9.24 -2.89 -4.68
CA LEU A 56 -8.04 -3.01 -3.85
C LEU A 56 -6.81 -2.36 -4.51
N ARG A 57 -6.65 -2.50 -5.83
CA ARG A 57 -5.55 -1.82 -6.56
C ARG A 57 -5.70 -0.30 -6.51
N ARG A 58 -6.90 0.25 -6.72
CA ARG A 58 -7.15 1.69 -6.55
C ARG A 58 -6.80 2.18 -5.15
N GLN A 59 -7.18 1.42 -4.12
CA GLN A 59 -6.84 1.76 -2.74
C GLN A 59 -5.34 1.71 -2.48
N ALA A 60 -4.62 0.72 -3.05
CA ALA A 60 -3.16 0.66 -2.97
C ALA A 60 -2.51 1.90 -3.63
N ASP A 61 -2.97 2.28 -4.82
CA ASP A 61 -2.45 3.46 -5.53
C ASP A 61 -2.65 4.76 -4.73
N ASP A 62 -3.80 4.91 -4.08
CA ASP A 62 -4.08 6.06 -3.23
C ASP A 62 -3.20 6.06 -1.97
N LEU A 63 -3.03 4.91 -1.31
CA LEU A 63 -2.12 4.77 -0.18
C LEU A 63 -0.66 5.09 -0.57
N ALA A 64 -0.22 4.67 -1.76
CA ALA A 64 1.11 4.98 -2.28
C ALA A 64 1.28 6.47 -2.60
N ARG A 65 0.22 7.16 -3.05
CA ARG A 65 0.22 8.62 -3.20
C ARG A 65 0.37 9.31 -1.84
N GLN A 66 -0.46 8.96 -0.87
CA GLN A 66 -0.39 9.52 0.49
C GLN A 66 0.97 9.28 1.15
N LEU A 67 1.57 8.11 0.94
CA LEU A 67 2.89 7.78 1.46
C LEU A 67 3.97 8.74 0.90
N ARG A 68 3.94 9.01 -0.41
CA ARG A 68 4.86 9.96 -1.07
C ARG A 68 4.71 11.39 -0.56
N GLU A 69 3.48 11.81 -0.27
CA GLU A 69 3.21 13.12 0.32
C GLU A 69 3.85 13.25 1.71
N VAL A 70 3.66 12.24 2.57
CA VAL A 70 4.26 12.21 3.90
C VAL A 70 5.79 12.13 3.83
N ASP A 71 6.35 11.30 2.94
CA ASP A 71 7.80 11.21 2.76
C ASP A 71 8.39 12.55 2.29
N THR A 72 7.71 13.28 1.40
CA THR A 72 8.14 14.61 0.96
C THR A 72 8.15 15.62 2.10
N LEU A 73 7.13 15.58 2.98
CA LEU A 73 7.07 16.43 4.16
C LEU A 73 8.22 16.13 5.13
N ILE A 74 8.44 14.85 5.44
CA ILE A 74 9.54 14.41 6.31
C ILE A 74 10.88 14.86 5.75
N GLN A 75 11.12 14.66 4.45
CA GLN A 75 12.37 15.08 3.83
C GLN A 75 12.55 16.59 3.94
N ARG A 76 11.53 17.39 3.60
CA ARG A 76 11.61 18.86 3.77
C ARG A 76 12.01 19.24 5.20
N THR A 77 11.33 18.69 6.20
CA THR A 77 11.65 18.97 7.61
C THR A 77 13.07 18.56 7.97
N ASN A 78 13.56 17.41 7.50
CA ASN A 78 14.94 16.99 7.73
C ASN A 78 15.96 17.96 7.11
N TRP A 79 15.64 18.59 5.97
CA TRP A 79 16.51 19.59 5.33
C TRP A 79 16.47 20.98 6.00
N GLU A 80 15.47 21.27 6.82
CA GLU A 80 15.30 22.55 7.52
C GLU A 80 15.86 22.54 8.95
N VAL A 81 16.33 21.39 9.44
CA VAL A 81 16.89 21.23 10.79
C VAL A 81 18.41 21.13 10.69
N ASP A 82 19.12 22.14 11.18
CA ASP A 82 20.57 22.05 11.41
C ASP A 82 20.84 21.01 12.51
N LEU A 83 21.62 19.98 12.17
CA LEU A 83 22.20 19.10 13.17
C LEU A 83 23.26 19.91 13.91
N LEU A 84 23.04 20.17 15.21
CA LEU A 84 24.07 20.73 16.08
C LEU A 84 25.25 19.74 16.10
N ASP A 85 26.45 20.22 15.72
CA ASP A 85 27.72 19.48 15.81
C ASP A 85 28.02 19.03 17.25
#